data_AF-Q8M6X3-F1
#
_entry.id   AF-Q8M6X3-F1
#
_cell.length_a   1.000
_cell.length_b   1.000
_cell.length_c   1.000
_cell.angle_alpha   90.00
_cell.angle_beta   90.00
_cell.angle_gamma   90.00
#
_symmetry.space_group_name_H-M   'P 1'
#
loop_
_entity.id
_entity.type
_entity.pdbx_description
1 polymer ?
#
loop_
_entity_poly.entity_id
_entity_poly.type
_entity_poly.pdbx_seq_one_letter_code
_entity_poly.pdbx_strand_id
1 'polypeptide(L)'
;YLLIRFNNLLLGTEFLQMLLLISGLTMFMAGISAIYEFDLKKIIALSTLSQLGLMMSILSMGFQDLAFFHLLTHAMFKALLFMCAGMVIHMMNDNQDIRYMGGLSFYLPMTSLCFNISNLALCGIPFLAGFYSKDLILEMMSMSNLSSLMFYLYYFSTGLTMFYTIRLLMYLMVNEFNLLSVYNLYDEDYTMLKSMMMLLFMSVISGSFLSWLIFYYPYMIFLPFNMKMMVIYVSVMGVFFGWLISLMNLFTMNKFILTYELSNFLSLMWFMPNLFTYGVSYGGLKFSQTL
;
A
#
# COMPACT_ATOMS: atom_id res chain seq x y z
N TYR A 1 -12.00 0.71 -13.12
CA TYR A 1 -12.21 0.28 -14.51
C TYR A 1 -13.40 0.95 -15.18
N LEU A 2 -14.62 0.93 -14.61
CA LEU A 2 -15.78 1.62 -15.20
C LEU A 2 -15.48 3.10 -15.49
N LEU A 3 -14.95 3.82 -14.51
CA LEU A 3 -14.57 5.23 -14.69
C LEU A 3 -13.46 5.44 -15.74
N ILE A 4 -12.59 4.45 -15.96
CA ILE A 4 -11.57 4.52 -17.02
C ILE A 4 -12.27 4.51 -18.39
N ARG A 5 -13.27 3.64 -18.59
CA ARG A 5 -14.01 3.56 -19.86
C ARG A 5 -14.81 4.83 -20.15
N PHE A 6 -15.38 5.46 -19.13
CA PHE A 6 -16.18 6.68 -19.27
C PHE A 6 -15.36 7.96 -19.07
N ASN A 7 -14.03 7.88 -18.94
CA ASN A 7 -13.22 9.05 -18.56
C ASN A 7 -13.35 10.19 -19.58
N ASN A 8 -13.37 9.87 -20.87
CA ASN A 8 -13.55 10.86 -21.94
C ASN A 8 -14.82 11.72 -21.79
N LEU A 9 -15.88 11.18 -21.18
CA LEU A 9 -17.13 11.90 -20.92
C LEU A 9 -17.09 12.70 -19.60
N LEU A 10 -16.25 12.29 -18.66
CA LEU A 10 -16.15 12.89 -17.33
C LEU A 10 -15.11 14.02 -17.27
N LEU A 11 -14.17 14.05 -18.22
CA LEU A 11 -13.14 15.08 -18.33
C LEU A 11 -13.76 16.49 -18.28
N GLY A 12 -13.22 17.33 -17.40
CA GLY A 12 -13.67 18.72 -17.23
C GLY A 12 -14.89 18.92 -16.32
N THR A 13 -15.51 17.84 -15.83
CA THR A 13 -16.61 17.96 -14.86
C THR A 13 -16.09 18.24 -13.44
N GLU A 14 -16.85 19.01 -12.65
CA GLU A 14 -16.57 19.25 -11.22
C GLU A 14 -16.51 17.94 -10.40
N PHE A 15 -17.18 16.89 -10.89
CA PHE A 15 -17.14 15.57 -10.30
C PHE A 15 -15.71 15.02 -10.21
N LEU A 16 -14.88 15.19 -11.25
CA LEU A 16 -13.50 14.71 -11.21
C LEU A 16 -12.64 15.50 -10.21
N GLN A 17 -12.89 16.80 -10.03
CA GLN A 17 -12.17 17.59 -9.01
C GLN A 17 -12.53 17.15 -7.58
N MET A 18 -13.80 16.85 -7.32
CA MET A 18 -14.23 16.28 -6.04
C MET A 18 -13.65 14.88 -5.83
N LEU A 19 -13.64 14.05 -6.88
CA LEU A 19 -13.06 12.72 -6.86
C LEU A 19 -11.56 12.76 -6.58
N LEU A 20 -10.83 13.74 -7.13
CA LEU A 20 -9.42 13.97 -6.84
C LEU A 20 -9.18 14.20 -5.34
N LEU A 21 -9.99 15.05 -4.69
CA LEU A 21 -9.86 15.31 -3.26
C LEU A 21 -10.16 14.07 -2.41
N ILE A 22 -11.28 13.39 -2.71
CA ILE A 22 -11.69 12.17 -1.98
C ILE A 22 -10.61 11.10 -2.12
N SER A 23 -10.11 10.88 -3.33
CA SER A 23 -9.07 9.89 -3.59
C SER A 23 -7.75 10.23 -2.89
N GLY A 24 -7.32 11.50 -2.87
CA GLY A 24 -6.18 11.95 -2.09
C GLY A 24 -6.33 11.69 -0.59
N LEU A 25 -7.50 11.98 -0.02
CA LEU A 25 -7.80 11.71 1.39
C LEU A 25 -7.80 10.20 1.69
N THR A 26 -8.40 9.36 0.83
CA THR A 26 -8.38 7.90 1.01
C THR A 26 -6.97 7.34 0.98
N MET A 27 -6.11 7.88 0.10
CA MET A 27 -4.70 7.47 0.00
C MET A 27 -3.96 7.72 1.31
N PHE A 28 -4.14 8.92 1.87
CA PHE A 28 -3.52 9.33 3.13
C PHE A 28 -4.06 8.54 4.34
N MET A 29 -5.37 8.44 4.46
CA MET A 29 -6.07 7.74 5.53
C MET A 29 -5.70 6.25 5.59
N ALA A 30 -5.63 5.59 4.44
CA ALA A 30 -5.20 4.19 4.35
C ALA A 30 -3.72 4.02 4.70
N GLY A 31 -2.87 4.96 4.28
CA GLY A 31 -1.45 4.96 4.62
C GLY A 31 -1.22 5.05 6.12
N ILE A 32 -1.96 5.93 6.82
CA ILE A 32 -1.84 6.08 8.28
C ILE A 32 -2.36 4.85 9.02
N SER A 33 -3.56 4.39 8.68
CA SER A 33 -4.12 3.20 9.34
C SER A 33 -3.24 1.96 9.14
N ALA A 34 -2.60 1.83 7.97
CA ALA A 34 -1.66 0.74 7.70
C ALA A 34 -0.41 0.75 8.61
N ILE A 35 -0.07 1.85 9.27
CA ILE A 35 1.06 1.92 10.22
C ILE A 35 0.68 1.43 11.62
N TYR A 36 -0.59 1.56 12.00
CA TYR A 36 -1.04 1.16 13.33
C TYR A 36 -1.64 -0.24 13.36
N GLU A 37 -2.00 -0.79 12.20
CA GLU A 37 -2.50 -2.16 12.09
C GLU A 37 -1.41 -3.21 12.30
N PHE A 38 -1.78 -4.33 12.93
CA PHE A 38 -0.89 -5.46 13.20
C PHE A 38 -1.32 -6.74 12.46
N ASP A 39 -2.55 -6.81 11.95
CA ASP A 39 -2.98 -7.94 11.13
C ASP A 39 -2.34 -7.86 9.74
N LEU A 40 -1.56 -8.88 9.37
CA LEU A 40 -0.81 -8.95 8.12
C LEU A 40 -1.71 -8.76 6.89
N LYS A 41 -2.86 -9.44 6.84
CA LYS A 41 -3.84 -9.27 5.73
C LYS A 41 -4.42 -7.85 5.68
N LYS A 42 -4.70 -7.22 6.83
CA LYS A 42 -5.26 -5.86 6.87
C LYS A 42 -4.24 -4.82 6.40
N ILE A 43 -2.96 -4.97 6.76
CA ILE A 43 -1.88 -4.09 6.26
C ILE A 43 -1.79 -4.19 4.72
N ILE A 44 -1.84 -5.40 4.17
CA ILE A 44 -1.81 -5.59 2.70
C ILE A 44 -3.09 -5.03 2.06
N ALA A 45 -4.26 -5.19 2.68
CA ALA A 45 -5.52 -4.61 2.19
C ALA A 45 -5.50 -3.07 2.20
N LEU A 46 -5.05 -2.44 3.29
CA LEU A 46 -4.91 -0.99 3.39
C LEU A 46 -3.90 -0.42 2.39
N SER A 47 -2.82 -1.17 2.13
CA SER A 47 -1.89 -0.82 1.07
C SER A 47 -2.46 -1.00 -0.35
N THR A 48 -3.52 -1.81 -0.56
CA THR A 48 -4.29 -1.77 -1.83
C THR A 48 -5.23 -0.57 -1.88
N LEU A 49 -5.86 -0.20 -0.76
CA LEU A 49 -6.77 0.94 -0.71
C LEU A 49 -6.04 2.26 -0.98
N SER A 50 -4.81 2.40 -0.46
CA SER A 50 -3.97 3.55 -0.81
C SER A 50 -3.58 3.60 -2.29
N GLN A 51 -3.19 2.47 -2.90
CA GLN A 51 -2.86 2.43 -4.33
C GLN A 51 -4.08 2.65 -5.22
N LEU A 52 -5.27 2.19 -4.81
CA LEU A 52 -6.53 2.52 -5.47
C LEU A 52 -6.83 4.02 -5.37
N GLY A 53 -6.59 4.64 -4.21
CA GLY A 53 -6.64 6.09 -4.06
C GLY A 53 -5.74 6.78 -5.10
N LEU A 54 -4.51 6.30 -5.27
CA LEU A 54 -3.56 6.81 -6.28
C LEU A 54 -4.07 6.62 -7.71
N MET A 55 -4.61 5.46 -8.06
CA MET A 55 -5.19 5.21 -9.39
C MET A 55 -6.38 6.13 -9.69
N MET A 56 -7.25 6.33 -8.70
CA MET A 56 -8.43 7.17 -8.82
C MET A 56 -8.06 8.65 -8.97
N SER A 57 -7.03 9.10 -8.25
CA SER A 57 -6.60 10.49 -8.25
C SER A 57 -5.91 10.88 -9.57
N ILE A 58 -5.22 9.95 -10.25
CA ILE A 58 -4.66 10.19 -11.61
C ILE A 58 -5.76 10.19 -12.66
N LEU A 59 -6.74 9.29 -12.52
CA LEU A 59 -7.89 9.24 -13.41
C LEU A 59 -8.62 10.58 -13.41
N SER A 60 -8.81 11.19 -12.22
CA SER A 60 -9.38 12.55 -12.12
C SER A 60 -8.55 13.65 -12.77
N MET A 61 -7.23 13.48 -12.91
CA MET A 61 -6.38 14.42 -13.66
C MET A 61 -6.50 14.22 -15.18
N GLY A 62 -7.21 13.18 -15.62
CA GLY A 62 -7.44 12.87 -17.03
C GLY A 62 -6.49 11.84 -17.64
N PHE A 63 -5.51 11.34 -16.89
CA PHE A 63 -4.53 10.37 -17.40
C PHE A 63 -5.04 8.92 -17.26
N GLN A 64 -5.99 8.53 -18.10
CA GLN A 64 -6.59 7.18 -18.06
C GLN A 64 -5.59 6.06 -18.34
N ASP A 65 -4.64 6.27 -19.26
CA ASP A 65 -3.66 5.25 -19.67
C ASP A 65 -2.71 4.92 -18.51
N LEU A 66 -2.32 5.94 -17.72
CA LEU A 66 -1.49 5.78 -16.52
C LEU A 66 -2.22 5.03 -15.42
N ALA A 67 -3.48 5.38 -15.18
CA ALA A 67 -4.32 4.69 -14.20
C ALA A 67 -4.50 3.21 -14.57
N PHE A 68 -4.71 2.91 -15.85
CA PHE A 68 -4.83 1.53 -16.34
C PHE A 68 -3.51 0.76 -16.26
N PHE A 69 -2.40 1.39 -16.67
CA PHE A 69 -1.08 0.81 -16.58
C PHE A 69 -0.72 0.44 -15.13
N HIS A 70 -0.94 1.36 -14.18
CA HIS A 70 -0.70 1.08 -12.76
C HIS A 70 -1.63 0.00 -12.21
N LEU A 71 -2.89 -0.06 -12.65
CA LEU A 71 -3.81 -1.13 -12.24
C LEU A 71 -3.26 -2.51 -12.62
N LEU A 72 -2.72 -2.66 -13.83
CA LEU A 72 -2.14 -3.93 -14.30
C LEU A 72 -0.87 -4.30 -13.52
N THR A 73 0.08 -3.38 -13.36
CA THR A 73 1.32 -3.66 -12.61
C THR A 73 1.01 -3.97 -11.15
N HIS A 74 0.09 -3.22 -10.54
CA HIS A 74 -0.39 -3.43 -9.17
C HIS A 74 -1.02 -4.80 -8.96
N ALA A 75 -1.84 -5.28 -9.90
CA ALA A 75 -2.43 -6.61 -9.81
C ALA A 75 -1.36 -7.70 -9.69
N MET A 76 -0.26 -7.61 -10.46
CA MET A 76 0.80 -8.62 -10.45
C MET A 76 1.53 -8.69 -9.11
N PHE A 77 2.06 -7.57 -8.61
CA PHE A 77 2.82 -7.58 -7.35
C PHE A 77 1.93 -7.73 -6.11
N LYS A 78 0.66 -7.28 -6.13
CA LYS A 78 -0.26 -7.53 -5.02
C LYS A 78 -0.72 -8.98 -4.94
N ALA A 79 -0.95 -9.64 -6.07
CA ALA A 79 -1.25 -11.07 -6.08
C ALA A 79 -0.10 -11.86 -5.44
N LEU A 80 1.15 -11.51 -5.76
CA LEU A 80 2.35 -12.08 -5.13
C LEU A 80 2.37 -11.83 -3.62
N LEU A 81 2.13 -10.59 -3.17
CA LEU A 81 2.09 -10.25 -1.73
C LEU A 81 1.04 -11.05 -0.97
N PHE A 82 -0.19 -11.16 -1.49
CA PHE A 82 -1.25 -11.94 -0.84
C PHE A 82 -0.97 -13.44 -0.85
N MET A 83 -0.31 -13.96 -1.89
CA MET A 83 0.08 -15.38 -1.94
C MET A 83 1.17 -15.71 -0.92
N CYS A 84 2.23 -14.88 -0.84
CA CYS A 84 3.27 -15.03 0.17
C CYS A 84 2.70 -14.86 1.60
N ALA A 85 1.82 -13.88 1.80
CA ALA A 85 1.09 -13.70 3.06
C ALA A 85 0.26 -14.92 3.46
N GLY A 86 -0.44 -15.53 2.50
CA GLY A 86 -1.22 -16.74 2.72
C GLY A 86 -0.35 -17.91 3.16
N MET A 87 0.82 -18.08 2.52
CA MET A 87 1.81 -19.07 2.93
C MET A 87 2.27 -18.82 4.37
N VAL A 88 2.73 -17.59 4.68
CA VAL A 88 3.19 -17.23 6.03
C VAL A 88 2.10 -17.52 7.08
N ILE A 89 0.85 -17.16 6.82
CA ILE A 89 -0.25 -17.40 7.76
C ILE A 89 -0.51 -18.90 7.94
N HIS A 90 -0.47 -19.69 6.87
CA HIS A 90 -0.64 -21.14 6.95
C HIS A 90 0.46 -21.78 7.81
N MET A 91 1.72 -21.36 7.63
CA MET A 91 2.85 -21.86 8.42
C MET A 91 2.81 -21.43 9.89
N MET A 92 2.06 -20.37 10.19
CA MET A 92 1.86 -19.85 11.54
C MET A 92 0.56 -20.34 12.19
N ASN A 93 -0.02 -21.46 11.71
CA ASN A 93 -1.29 -22.01 12.20
C ASN A 93 -2.41 -20.96 12.23
N ASP A 94 -2.59 -20.24 11.12
CA ASP A 94 -3.61 -19.20 10.94
C ASP A 94 -3.44 -17.93 11.78
N ASN A 95 -2.32 -17.77 12.50
CA ASN A 95 -2.00 -16.52 13.16
C ASN A 95 -1.62 -15.43 12.15
N GLN A 96 -2.30 -14.29 12.21
CA GLN A 96 -2.13 -13.18 11.26
C GLN A 96 -1.42 -11.97 11.86
N ASP A 97 -1.24 -11.95 13.18
CA ASP A 97 -0.66 -10.83 13.91
C ASP A 97 0.87 -10.84 13.77
N ILE A 98 1.42 -9.77 13.16
CA ILE A 98 2.84 -9.63 12.88
C ILE A 98 3.71 -9.56 14.14
N ARG A 99 3.14 -9.31 15.32
CA ARG A 99 3.88 -9.21 16.59
C ARG A 99 4.39 -10.57 17.08
N TYR A 100 3.67 -11.63 16.74
CA TYR A 100 4.06 -13.00 17.04
C TYR A 100 4.92 -13.63 15.93
N MET A 101 5.12 -12.93 14.83
CA MET A 101 6.00 -13.35 13.75
C MET A 101 7.43 -12.82 13.99
N GLY A 102 8.38 -13.36 13.23
CA GLY A 102 9.78 -12.95 13.27
C GLY A 102 10.63 -13.96 12.50
N GLY A 103 11.89 -13.64 12.20
CA GLY A 103 12.90 -14.54 11.65
C GLY A 103 12.52 -15.38 10.42
N LEU A 104 11.50 -14.98 9.64
CA LEU A 104 11.00 -15.76 8.50
C LEU A 104 12.05 -15.97 7.41
N SER A 105 13.02 -15.08 7.33
CA SER A 105 14.13 -15.16 6.37
C SER A 105 14.97 -16.44 6.51
N PHE A 106 15.10 -16.99 7.72
CA PHE A 106 15.85 -18.21 7.98
C PHE A 106 15.04 -19.48 7.71
N TYR A 107 13.74 -19.45 7.98
CA TYR A 107 12.89 -20.65 7.89
C TYR A 107 12.18 -20.80 6.54
N LEU A 108 11.81 -19.69 5.90
CA LEU A 108 11.05 -19.65 4.65
C LEU A 108 11.77 -18.74 3.63
N PRO A 109 12.95 -19.16 3.12
CA PRO A 109 13.85 -18.28 2.36
C PRO A 109 13.29 -17.88 0.98
N MET A 110 12.58 -18.77 0.29
CA MET A 110 12.07 -18.47 -1.06
C MET A 110 10.87 -17.52 -1.00
N THR A 111 9.97 -17.76 -0.06
CA THR A 111 8.83 -16.85 0.14
C THR A 111 9.21 -15.53 0.74
N SER A 112 10.20 -15.48 1.64
CA SER A 112 10.73 -14.20 2.12
C SER A 112 11.36 -13.38 0.99
N LEU A 113 12.07 -14.02 0.06
CA LEU A 113 12.56 -13.36 -1.15
C LEU A 113 11.41 -12.81 -2.02
N CYS A 114 10.38 -13.62 -2.29
CA CYS A 114 9.21 -13.20 -3.06
C CYS A 114 8.44 -12.04 -2.39
N PHE A 115 8.27 -12.12 -1.07
CA PHE A 115 7.61 -11.11 -0.26
C PHE A 115 8.40 -9.79 -0.25
N ASN A 116 9.73 -9.87 -0.14
CA ASN A 116 10.58 -8.68 -0.16
C ASN A 116 10.55 -8.01 -1.53
N ILE A 117 10.74 -8.76 -2.64
CA ILE A 117 10.71 -8.19 -4.00
C ILE A 117 9.35 -7.52 -4.28
N SER A 118 8.25 -8.14 -3.86
CA SER A 118 6.92 -7.55 -4.06
C SER A 118 6.65 -6.32 -3.18
N ASN A 119 7.18 -6.26 -1.96
CA ASN A 119 7.17 -5.04 -1.15
C ASN A 119 8.02 -3.93 -1.75
N LEU A 120 9.21 -4.24 -2.28
CA LEU A 120 10.06 -3.28 -2.98
C LEU A 120 9.38 -2.75 -4.26
N ALA A 121 8.63 -3.60 -4.96
CA ALA A 121 7.81 -3.19 -6.09
C ALA A 121 6.68 -2.23 -5.67
N LEU A 122 5.99 -2.48 -4.55
CA LEU A 122 4.99 -1.56 -3.98
C LEU A 122 5.56 -0.18 -3.63
N CYS A 123 6.79 -0.17 -3.10
CA CYS A 123 7.56 1.02 -2.79
C CYS A 123 7.88 1.86 -4.03
N GLY A 124 8.09 1.21 -5.18
CA GLY A 124 8.47 1.86 -6.43
C GLY A 124 9.98 1.98 -6.61
N ILE A 125 10.75 1.02 -6.10
CA ILE A 125 12.21 0.99 -6.27
C ILE A 125 12.57 0.83 -7.74
N PRO A 126 13.64 1.50 -8.21
CA PRO A 126 14.05 1.50 -9.61
C PRO A 126 14.13 0.09 -10.19
N PHE A 127 13.71 -0.03 -11.46
CA PHE A 127 13.66 -1.25 -12.28
C PHE A 127 12.60 -2.31 -11.91
N LEU A 128 11.87 -2.18 -10.80
CA LEU A 128 10.72 -3.04 -10.51
C LEU A 128 9.44 -2.50 -11.15
N ALA A 129 8.41 -3.35 -11.31
CA ALA A 129 7.20 -2.96 -12.05
C ALA A 129 6.46 -1.74 -11.46
N GLY A 130 6.57 -1.51 -10.15
CA GLY A 130 5.98 -0.34 -9.51
C GLY A 130 6.65 0.97 -9.90
N PHE A 131 7.97 0.99 -10.15
CA PHE A 131 8.69 2.21 -10.53
C PHE A 131 8.16 2.79 -11.84
N TYR A 132 8.04 1.96 -12.88
CA TYR A 132 7.60 2.41 -14.21
C TYR A 132 6.24 3.10 -14.19
N SER A 133 5.35 2.71 -13.27
CA SER A 133 4.01 3.28 -13.16
C SER A 133 3.95 4.39 -12.10
N LYS A 134 4.29 4.08 -10.84
CA LYS A 134 4.13 4.96 -9.69
C LYS A 134 5.02 6.20 -9.75
N ASP A 135 6.27 6.09 -10.19
CA ASP A 135 7.17 7.26 -10.30
C ASP A 135 6.68 8.21 -11.40
N LEU A 136 6.37 7.65 -12.57
CA LEU A 136 5.83 8.40 -13.69
C LEU A 136 4.51 9.12 -13.35
N ILE A 137 3.67 8.49 -12.54
CA ILE A 137 2.45 9.10 -11.99
C ILE A 137 2.76 10.34 -11.13
N LEU A 138 3.73 10.24 -10.22
CA LEU A 138 4.10 11.32 -9.31
C LEU A 138 4.74 12.49 -10.06
N GLU A 139 5.50 12.18 -11.11
CA GLU A 139 6.05 13.20 -12.01
C GLU A 139 4.96 13.94 -12.78
N MET A 140 4.02 13.21 -13.39
CA MET A 140 2.90 13.84 -14.11
C MET A 140 2.01 14.67 -13.18
N MET A 141 1.83 14.21 -11.93
CA MET A 141 1.17 14.98 -10.88
C MET A 141 1.92 16.29 -10.61
N SER A 142 3.25 16.24 -10.44
CA SER A 142 4.04 17.44 -10.15
C SER A 142 4.08 18.47 -11.29
N MET A 143 3.84 18.04 -12.53
CA MET A 143 3.65 18.93 -13.68
C MET A 143 2.30 19.61 -13.70
N SER A 144 1.28 18.86 -13.29
CA SER A 144 -0.08 19.35 -13.38
C SER A 144 -0.31 20.47 -12.36
N ASN A 145 -1.12 21.46 -12.75
CA ASN A 145 -1.48 22.57 -11.87
C ASN A 145 -2.48 22.10 -10.81
N LEU A 146 -1.96 21.52 -9.72
CA LEU A 146 -2.74 21.04 -8.60
C LEU A 146 -2.70 22.00 -7.43
N SER A 147 -3.71 21.91 -6.57
CA SER A 147 -3.69 22.62 -5.29
C SER A 147 -2.55 22.11 -4.41
N SER A 148 -2.02 23.00 -3.58
CA SER A 148 -0.95 22.67 -2.63
C SER A 148 -1.36 21.53 -1.68
N LEU A 149 -2.62 21.47 -1.28
CA LEU A 149 -3.16 20.38 -0.46
C LEU A 149 -3.00 19.02 -1.15
N MET A 150 -3.41 18.92 -2.42
CA MET A 150 -3.29 17.68 -3.17
C MET A 150 -1.83 17.27 -3.34
N PHE A 151 -0.95 18.24 -3.61
CA PHE A 151 0.49 17.98 -3.69
C PHE A 151 1.00 17.32 -2.40
N TYR A 152 0.70 17.89 -1.23
CA TYR A 152 1.13 17.32 0.05
C TYR A 152 0.52 15.94 0.34
N LEU A 153 -0.77 15.73 0.04
CA LEU A 153 -1.43 14.44 0.29
C LEU A 153 -0.74 13.28 -0.45
N TYR A 154 -0.36 13.48 -1.71
CA TYR A 154 0.34 12.48 -2.52
C TYR A 154 1.77 12.22 -2.03
N TYR A 155 2.55 13.27 -1.78
CA TYR A 155 3.93 13.05 -1.35
C TYR A 155 3.95 12.40 0.05
N PHE A 156 3.21 12.92 1.02
CA PHE A 156 3.15 12.28 2.34
C PHE A 156 2.64 10.84 2.28
N SER A 157 1.59 10.55 1.50
CA SER A 157 1.10 9.18 1.37
C SER A 157 2.14 8.24 0.74
N THR A 158 2.94 8.70 -0.24
CA THR A 158 4.04 7.89 -0.79
C THR A 158 5.11 7.61 0.26
N GLY A 159 5.42 8.58 1.13
CA GLY A 159 6.29 8.37 2.29
C GLY A 159 5.72 7.37 3.28
N LEU A 160 4.41 7.44 3.55
CA LEU A 160 3.71 6.47 4.40
C LEU A 160 3.78 5.05 3.79
N THR A 161 3.76 4.92 2.45
CA THR A 161 3.95 3.61 1.81
C THR A 161 5.31 2.98 2.10
N MET A 162 6.38 3.77 2.10
CA MET A 162 7.70 3.30 2.51
C MET A 162 7.73 2.98 4.01
N PHE A 163 7.05 3.80 4.79
CA PHE A 163 7.03 3.65 6.24
C PHE A 163 6.38 2.31 6.66
N TYR A 164 5.15 2.02 6.24
CA TYR A 164 4.50 0.77 6.66
C TYR A 164 5.15 -0.48 6.04
N THR A 165 5.74 -0.39 4.84
CA THR A 165 6.43 -1.54 4.22
C THR A 165 7.70 -1.91 4.97
N ILE A 166 8.48 -0.92 5.40
CA ILE A 166 9.71 -1.18 6.15
C ILE A 166 9.40 -1.66 7.55
N ARG A 167 8.35 -1.11 8.19
CA ARG A 167 7.82 -1.67 9.43
C ARG A 167 7.46 -3.15 9.28
N LEU A 168 6.73 -3.51 8.22
CA LEU A 168 6.33 -4.89 7.93
C LEU A 168 7.56 -5.80 7.71
N LEU A 169 8.55 -5.34 6.95
CA LEU A 169 9.81 -6.07 6.71
C LEU A 169 10.58 -6.32 8.02
N MET A 170 10.66 -5.32 8.91
CA MET A 170 11.36 -5.46 10.18
C MET A 170 10.68 -6.49 11.09
N TYR A 171 9.35 -6.43 11.26
CA TYR A 171 8.62 -7.39 12.09
C TYR A 171 8.69 -8.83 11.55
N LEU A 172 8.60 -9.01 10.23
CA LEU A 172 8.54 -10.35 9.64
C LEU A 172 9.92 -11.00 9.45
N MET A 173 10.90 -10.23 8.97
CA MET A 173 12.16 -10.79 8.46
C MET A 173 13.35 -10.61 9.38
N VAL A 174 13.42 -9.48 10.10
CA VAL A 174 14.62 -9.05 10.84
C VAL A 174 14.52 -9.33 12.32
N ASN A 175 13.35 -9.07 12.92
CA ASN A 175 13.14 -9.29 14.34
C ASN A 175 13.30 -10.76 14.70
N GLU A 176 13.73 -11.01 15.95
CA GLU A 176 13.87 -12.35 16.47
C GLU A 176 12.54 -13.11 16.47
N PHE A 177 12.66 -14.43 16.45
CA PHE A 177 11.54 -15.34 16.33
C PHE A 177 10.69 -15.33 17.61
N ASN A 178 9.55 -14.64 17.57
CA ASN A 178 8.64 -14.50 18.72
C ASN A 178 7.56 -15.60 18.78
N LEU A 179 7.76 -16.73 18.10
CA LEU A 179 6.79 -17.81 18.08
C LEU A 179 6.81 -18.65 19.36
N LEU A 180 5.66 -19.26 19.64
CA LEU A 180 5.53 -20.29 20.67
C LEU A 180 6.40 -21.50 20.29
N SER A 181 6.92 -22.22 21.28
CA SER A 181 7.86 -23.34 21.08
C SER A 181 7.33 -24.54 20.30
N VAL A 182 6.06 -24.54 19.87
CA VAL A 182 5.35 -25.69 19.27
C VAL A 182 5.12 -25.52 17.75
N TYR A 183 5.73 -24.53 17.11
CA TYR A 183 5.58 -24.39 15.65
C TYR A 183 6.50 -25.35 14.88
N ASN A 184 5.87 -26.34 14.25
CA ASN A 184 6.48 -27.08 13.16
C ASN A 184 6.36 -26.24 11.89
N LEU A 185 7.42 -25.53 11.54
CA LEU A 185 7.55 -24.96 10.20
C LEU A 185 7.82 -26.13 9.26
N TYR A 186 6.76 -26.55 8.54
CA TYR A 186 6.88 -27.54 7.47
C TYR A 186 7.72 -26.99 6.29
N ASP A 187 8.17 -27.88 5.41
CA ASP A 187 8.77 -27.46 4.15
C ASP A 187 7.73 -26.79 3.24
N GLU A 188 8.16 -25.83 2.43
CA GLU A 188 7.30 -25.09 1.51
C GLU A 188 6.73 -26.01 0.40
N ASP A 189 5.40 -26.06 0.27
CA ASP A 189 4.73 -26.84 -0.77
C ASP A 189 5.15 -26.41 -2.18
N TYR A 190 5.61 -27.38 -2.98
CA TYR A 190 6.11 -27.12 -4.34
C TYR A 190 5.07 -26.47 -5.27
N THR A 191 3.79 -26.81 -5.12
CA THR A 191 2.70 -26.24 -5.92
C THR A 191 2.56 -24.74 -5.67
N MET A 192 2.59 -24.33 -4.39
CA MET A 192 2.50 -22.92 -4.00
C MET A 192 3.76 -22.16 -4.45
N LEU A 193 4.94 -22.75 -4.25
CA LEU A 193 6.21 -22.17 -4.71
C LEU A 193 6.23 -21.92 -6.21
N LYS A 194 5.77 -22.88 -7.02
CA LYS A 194 5.70 -22.73 -8.47
C LYS A 194 4.83 -21.53 -8.87
N SER A 195 3.68 -21.34 -8.22
CA SER A 195 2.83 -20.17 -8.46
C SER A 195 3.45 -18.86 -8.01
N MET A 196 4.13 -18.84 -6.86
CA MET A 196 4.83 -17.64 -6.37
C MET A 196 5.99 -17.23 -7.30
N MET A 197 6.78 -18.20 -7.77
CA MET A 197 7.88 -17.93 -8.69
C MET A 197 7.40 -17.38 -10.04
N MET A 198 6.28 -17.90 -10.58
CA MET A 198 5.70 -17.35 -11.80
C MET A 198 5.27 -15.88 -11.62
N LEU A 199 4.61 -15.56 -10.51
CA LEU A 199 4.22 -14.19 -10.18
C LEU A 199 5.43 -13.29 -9.88
N LEU A 200 6.51 -13.83 -9.32
CA LEU A 200 7.77 -13.11 -9.10
C LEU A 200 8.36 -12.61 -10.41
N PHE A 201 8.53 -13.49 -11.40
CA PHE A 201 9.01 -13.10 -12.72
C PHE A 201 8.15 -12.00 -13.34
N MET A 202 6.83 -12.12 -13.21
CA MET A 202 5.91 -11.10 -13.69
C MET A 202 6.07 -9.78 -12.93
N SER A 203 6.22 -9.77 -11.61
CA SER A 203 6.37 -8.55 -10.81
C SER A 203 7.62 -7.72 -11.14
N VAL A 204 8.63 -8.35 -11.76
CA VAL A 204 9.84 -7.67 -12.22
C VAL A 204 9.70 -7.22 -13.68
N ILE A 205 9.31 -8.13 -14.57
CA ILE A 205 9.34 -7.90 -16.03
C ILE A 205 8.11 -7.14 -16.52
N SER A 206 6.94 -7.30 -15.88
CA SER A 206 5.69 -6.80 -16.44
C SER A 206 5.68 -5.28 -16.58
N GLY A 207 6.36 -4.53 -15.70
CA GLY A 207 6.36 -3.07 -15.77
C GLY A 207 7.01 -2.53 -17.04
N SER A 208 8.22 -3.00 -17.36
CA SER A 208 8.92 -2.60 -18.59
C SER A 208 8.23 -3.15 -19.84
N PHE A 209 7.75 -4.39 -19.80
CA PHE A 209 7.04 -4.97 -20.93
C PHE A 209 5.73 -4.24 -21.25
N LEU A 210 4.92 -3.95 -20.22
CA LEU A 210 3.67 -3.22 -20.39
C LEU A 210 3.88 -1.76 -20.77
N SER A 211 4.94 -1.09 -20.29
CA SER A 211 5.19 0.30 -20.67
C SER A 211 5.47 0.44 -22.17
N TRP A 212 6.22 -0.50 -22.76
CA TRP A 212 6.47 -0.53 -24.20
C TRP A 212 5.22 -0.88 -25.02
N LEU A 213 4.27 -1.63 -24.45
CA LEU A 213 3.04 -1.99 -25.16
C LEU A 213 1.96 -0.90 -25.10
N ILE A 214 1.81 -0.23 -23.96
CA ILE A 214 0.72 0.72 -23.73
C ILE A 214 1.06 2.10 -24.28
N PHE A 215 2.31 2.56 -24.11
CA PHE A 215 2.70 3.90 -24.51
C PHE A 215 3.32 3.90 -25.91
N TYR A 216 2.56 4.40 -26.89
CA TYR A 216 3.08 4.63 -28.25
C TYR A 216 4.10 5.76 -28.30
N TYR A 217 3.95 6.77 -27.43
CA TYR A 217 4.87 7.89 -27.28
C TYR A 217 5.21 8.09 -25.81
N PRO A 218 6.47 8.42 -25.46
CA PRO A 218 6.83 8.74 -24.09
C PRO A 218 6.16 10.05 -23.66
N TYR A 219 5.74 10.13 -22.39
CA TYR A 219 5.27 11.39 -21.82
C TYR A 219 6.41 12.39 -21.69
N MET A 220 6.12 13.65 -22.01
CA MET A 220 7.07 14.75 -21.93
C MET A 220 7.14 15.29 -20.50
N ILE A 221 8.27 15.09 -19.82
CA ILE A 221 8.48 15.48 -18.42
C ILE A 221 9.55 16.58 -18.30
N PHE A 222 9.14 17.84 -18.20
CA PHE A 222 9.95 19.02 -17.81
C PHE A 222 9.82 19.48 -16.34
N LEU A 223 10.61 18.89 -15.42
CA LEU A 223 10.62 19.28 -14.00
C LEU A 223 11.96 19.91 -13.61
N PRO A 224 12.00 20.85 -12.65
CA PRO A 224 13.24 21.23 -12.00
C PRO A 224 13.78 20.04 -11.19
N PHE A 225 15.11 19.97 -11.06
CA PHE A 225 15.79 18.84 -10.38
C PHE A 225 15.24 18.54 -8.99
N ASN A 226 14.91 19.57 -8.20
CA ASN A 226 14.37 19.39 -6.85
C ASN A 226 13.02 18.66 -6.83
N MET A 227 12.12 18.95 -7.79
CA MET A 227 10.83 18.26 -7.88
C MET A 227 10.99 16.82 -8.34
N LYS A 228 11.90 16.56 -9.30
CA LYS A 228 12.18 15.19 -9.74
C LYS A 228 12.76 14.31 -8.61
N MET A 229 13.60 14.88 -7.74
CA MET A 229 14.18 14.16 -6.60
C MET A 229 13.23 14.01 -5.40
N MET A 230 12.06 14.66 -5.41
CA MET A 230 11.14 14.70 -4.27
C MET A 230 10.68 13.31 -3.83
N VAL A 231 10.39 12.41 -4.78
CA VAL A 231 9.98 11.02 -4.50
C VAL A 231 11.06 10.29 -3.69
N ILE A 232 12.32 10.46 -4.07
CA ILE A 232 13.45 9.84 -3.37
C ILE A 232 13.58 10.42 -1.96
N TYR A 233 13.52 11.74 -1.79
CA TYR A 233 13.61 12.37 -0.45
C TYR A 233 12.53 11.87 0.50
N VAL A 234 11.29 11.81 0.03
CA VAL A 234 10.16 11.35 0.84
C VAL A 234 10.27 9.85 1.13
N SER A 235 10.77 9.06 0.18
CA SER A 235 10.97 7.63 0.39
C SER A 235 12.02 7.33 1.45
N VAL A 236 13.13 8.08 1.46
CA VAL A 236 14.21 7.95 2.46
C VAL A 236 13.73 8.36 3.84
N MET A 237 12.93 9.43 3.94
CA MET A 237 12.31 9.81 5.21
C MET A 237 11.37 8.71 5.73
N GLY A 238 10.56 8.10 4.86
CA GLY A 238 9.69 6.98 5.22
C GLY A 238 10.48 5.77 5.74
N VAL A 239 11.61 5.44 5.10
CA VAL A 239 12.54 4.40 5.56
C VAL A 239 13.04 4.67 6.97
N PHE A 240 13.51 5.90 7.20
CA PHE A 240 14.04 6.31 8.50
C PHE A 240 12.99 6.19 9.61
N PHE A 241 11.77 6.70 9.39
CA PHE A 241 10.68 6.58 10.37
C PHE A 241 10.23 5.13 10.60
N GLY A 242 10.21 4.30 9.55
CA GLY A 242 9.91 2.86 9.63
C GLY A 242 10.85 2.11 10.52
N TRP A 243 12.13 2.35 10.31
CA TRP A 243 13.16 1.72 11.11
C TRP A 243 13.10 2.19 12.56
N LEU A 244 12.98 3.49 12.82
CA LEU A 244 12.87 4.03 14.19
C LEU A 244 11.71 3.42 14.99
N ILE A 245 10.55 3.27 14.36
CA ILE A 245 9.36 2.74 15.04
C ILE A 245 9.50 1.24 15.31
N SER A 246 10.15 0.48 14.41
CA SER A 246 10.44 -0.93 14.65
C SER A 246 11.40 -1.17 15.83
N LEU A 247 12.30 -0.21 16.12
CA LEU A 247 13.25 -0.28 17.23
C LEU A 247 12.66 0.14 18.58
N MET A 248 11.42 0.64 18.62
CA MET A 248 10.80 1.06 19.87
C MET A 248 10.49 -0.16 20.76
N ASN A 249 11.42 -0.45 21.67
CA ASN A 249 11.30 -1.50 22.68
C ASN A 249 10.27 -1.15 23.78
N LEU A 250 9.93 -2.16 24.58
CA LEU A 250 8.97 -2.13 25.69
C LEU A 250 9.12 -0.94 26.67
N PHE A 251 10.31 -0.34 26.82
CA PHE A 251 10.52 0.81 27.70
C PHE A 251 9.83 2.11 27.24
N THR A 252 9.40 2.20 25.99
CA THR A 252 8.62 3.35 25.48
C THR A 252 7.12 3.24 25.74
N MET A 253 6.63 2.15 26.35
CA MET A 253 5.20 1.90 26.60
C MET A 253 4.51 3.03 27.37
N ASN A 254 5.20 3.67 28.34
CA ASN A 254 4.63 4.79 29.10
C ASN A 254 4.32 6.01 28.23
N LYS A 255 5.04 6.22 27.12
CA LYS A 255 4.78 7.31 26.17
C LYS A 255 3.63 6.97 25.21
N PHE A 256 3.39 5.69 24.93
CA PHE A 256 2.26 5.26 24.11
C PHE A 256 0.92 5.50 24.83
N ILE A 257 0.86 5.27 26.15
CA ILE A 257 -0.34 5.54 26.95
C ILE A 257 -0.79 7.00 26.79
N LEU A 258 0.15 7.96 26.76
CA LEU A 258 -0.15 9.39 26.54
C LEU A 258 -0.75 9.70 25.16
N THR A 259 -0.47 8.88 24.15
CA THR A 259 -0.94 9.06 22.77
C THR A 259 -1.99 8.03 22.35
N TYR A 260 -2.56 7.30 23.32
CA TYR A 260 -3.46 6.18 23.06
C TYR A 260 -4.71 6.61 22.28
N GLU A 261 -5.37 7.70 22.68
CA GLU A 261 -6.57 8.20 21.99
C GLU A 261 -6.31 8.54 20.52
N LEU A 262 -5.18 9.20 20.25
CA LEU A 262 -4.77 9.53 18.87
C LEU A 262 -4.46 8.25 18.08
N SER A 263 -3.73 7.31 18.67
CA SER A 263 -3.42 6.03 18.00
C SER A 263 -4.67 5.20 17.72
N ASN A 264 -5.67 5.24 18.62
CA ASN A 264 -6.95 4.56 18.45
C ASN A 264 -7.77 5.20 17.31
N PHE A 265 -7.81 6.54 17.24
CA PHE A 265 -8.44 7.26 16.14
C PHE A 265 -7.81 6.93 14.78
N LEU A 266 -6.47 6.89 14.72
CA LEU A 266 -5.73 6.64 13.49
C LEU A 266 -5.78 5.17 13.04
N SER A 267 -5.80 4.21 13.97
CA SER A 267 -5.96 2.79 13.65
C SER A 267 -7.36 2.46 13.13
N LEU A 268 -8.42 2.97 13.76
CA LEU A 268 -9.81 2.68 13.41
C LEU A 268 -10.34 3.49 12.22
N MET A 269 -9.48 3.91 11.29
CA MET A 269 -9.90 4.63 10.09
C MET A 269 -10.79 5.84 10.44
N TRP A 270 -10.31 6.70 11.34
CA TRP A 270 -11.03 7.88 11.84
C TRP A 270 -12.42 7.56 12.42
N PHE A 271 -12.56 6.37 13.01
CA PHE A 271 -13.82 5.79 13.50
C PHE A 271 -14.92 5.64 12.44
N MET A 272 -14.62 5.77 11.15
CA MET A 272 -15.59 5.66 10.06
C MET A 272 -16.37 4.34 10.09
N PRO A 273 -15.74 3.16 10.27
CA PRO A 273 -16.48 1.89 10.36
C PRO A 273 -17.51 1.90 11.49
N ASN A 274 -17.18 2.44 12.66
CA ASN A 274 -18.08 2.50 13.81
C ASN A 274 -19.21 3.51 13.58
N LEU A 275 -18.92 4.67 13.00
CA LEU A 275 -19.92 5.68 12.67
C LEU A 275 -20.95 5.16 11.65
N PHE A 276 -20.50 4.48 10.61
CA PHE A 276 -21.42 3.94 9.59
C PHE A 276 -22.19 2.72 10.09
N THR A 277 -21.52 1.77 10.78
CA THR A 277 -22.20 0.57 11.29
C THR A 277 -23.20 0.93 12.38
N TYR A 278 -22.80 1.61 13.46
CA TYR A 278 -23.72 1.94 14.54
C TYR A 278 -24.67 3.08 14.18
N GLY A 279 -24.21 4.14 13.52
CA GLY A 279 -25.05 5.31 13.22
C GLY A 279 -26.15 5.00 12.21
N VAL A 280 -25.81 4.40 11.06
CA VAL A 280 -26.78 4.17 9.98
C VAL A 280 -27.67 2.96 10.27
N SER A 281 -27.11 1.85 10.74
CA SER A 281 -27.92 0.65 10.97
C SER A 281 -28.90 0.83 12.13
N TYR A 282 -28.50 1.50 13.22
CA TYR A 282 -29.38 1.73 14.36
C TYR A 282 -30.58 2.61 14.00
N GLY A 283 -30.36 3.66 13.20
CA GLY A 283 -31.45 4.51 12.71
C GLY A 283 -32.47 3.74 11.88
N GLY A 284 -32.00 2.92 10.94
CA GLY A 284 -32.87 2.07 10.11
C GLY A 284 -33.63 1.02 10.93
N LEU A 285 -32.95 0.35 11.86
CA LEU A 285 -33.56 -0.64 12.75
C LEU A 285 -34.62 -0.02 13.67
N LYS A 286 -34.35 1.16 14.26
CA LYS A 286 -35.32 1.87 15.09
C LYS A 286 -36.55 2.31 14.30
N PHE A 287 -36.36 2.80 13.08
CA PHE A 287 -37.49 3.15 12.20
C PHE A 287 -38.33 1.93 11.83
N SER A 288 -37.69 0.78 11.58
CA SER A 288 -38.39 -0.47 11.30
C SER A 288 -39.20 -1.03 12.47
N GLN A 289 -38.83 -0.70 13.72
CA GLN A 289 -39.60 -1.08 14.91
C GLN A 289 -40.83 -0.21 15.16
N THR A 290 -40.86 1.00 14.60
CA THR A 290 -41.97 1.95 14.74
C THR A 290 -43.01 1.86 13.62
N LEU A 291 -42.69 1.14 12.54
CA LEU A 291 -43.62 0.78 11.45
C LEU A 291 -44.32 -0.54 11.76
#